data_AF-G3MTY0-F1
#
_entry.id   AF-G3MTY0-F1
#
_cell.length_a   1.000
_cell.length_b   1.000
_cell.length_c   1.000
_cell.angle_alpha   90.00
_cell.angle_beta   90.00
_cell.angle_gamma   90.00
#
_symmetry.space_group_name_H-M   'P 1'
#
loop_
_entity.id
_entity.type
_entity.pdbx_description
1 polymer ?
#
loop_
_entity_poly.entity_id
_entity_poly.type
_entity_poly.pdbx_seq_one_letter_code
_entity_poly.pdbx_strand_id
1 'polypeptide(L)' 'MVSYKLTYFNGRGAGEVSRQIFAYAGQQYEDNRVTQEQWPALKETPEISKSCN' A
#
# COMPACT_ATOMS: atom_id res chain seq x y z
N MET A 1 3.53 19.58 2.48
CA MET A 1 2.41 18.69 2.89
C MET A 1 2.84 17.26 2.60
N VAL A 2 2.52 16.29 3.46
CA VAL A 2 2.97 14.90 3.29
C VAL A 2 1.92 14.15 2.48
N SER A 3 2.35 13.48 1.41
CA SER A 3 1.50 12.62 0.58
C SER A 3 1.74 11.16 0.94
N TYR A 4 0.68 10.40 1.17
CA TYR A 4 0.74 8.99 1.52
C TYR A 4 0.27 8.12 0.35
N LYS A 5 0.98 7.02 0.09
CA LYS A 5 0.59 5.99 -0.88
C LYS A 5 0.63 4.63 -0.21
N LEU A 6 -0.52 3.95 -0.16
CA LEU A 6 -0.67 2.60 0.35
C LEU A 6 -0.71 1.64 -0.83
N THR A 7 0.33 0.83 -1.00
CA THR A 7 0.34 -0.24 -2.02
C THR A 7 0.07 -1.58 -1.35
N TYR A 8 -1.03 -2.24 -1.72
CA TYR A 8 -1.39 -3.56 -1.17
C TYR A 8 -2.19 -4.39 -2.17
N PHE A 9 -2.33 -5.69 -1.90
CA PHE A 9 -3.16 -6.57 -2.74
C PHE A 9 -4.62 -6.09 -2.80
N ASN A 10 -5.34 -6.54 -3.84
CA ASN A 10 -6.78 -6.32 -3.98
C ASN A 10 -7.59 -7.18 -2.98
N GLY A 11 -7.39 -6.91 -1.70
CA GLY A 11 -8.02 -7.55 -0.57
C GLY A 11 -7.83 -6.70 0.69
N ARG A 12 -8.53 -7.06 1.77
CA ARG A 12 -8.40 -6.38 3.05
C ARG A 12 -7.04 -6.68 3.69
N GLY A 13 -6.80 -7.94 4.06
CA GLY A 13 -5.53 -8.42 4.60
C GLY A 13 -4.90 -7.48 5.64
N ALA A 14 -3.58 -7.35 5.63
CA ALA A 14 -2.85 -6.43 6.48
C ALA A 14 -3.00 -4.95 6.04
N GLY A 15 -3.35 -4.69 4.77
CA GLY A 15 -3.50 -3.31 4.27
C GLY A 15 -4.72 -2.57 4.83
N GLU A 16 -5.74 -3.31 5.27
CA GLU A 16 -6.99 -2.72 5.75
C GLU A 16 -6.82 -1.88 7.02
N VAL A 17 -5.92 -2.28 7.92
CA VAL A 17 -5.70 -1.53 9.17
C VAL A 17 -5.22 -0.11 8.87
N SER A 18 -4.32 0.04 7.89
CA SER A 18 -3.82 1.35 7.47
C SER A 18 -4.92 2.19 6.82
N ARG A 19 -5.78 1.59 5.99
CA ARG A 19 -6.94 2.27 5.38
C ARG A 19 -7.90 2.83 6.43
N GLN A 20 -8.18 2.03 7.47
CA GLN A 20 -9.04 2.46 8.58
C GLN A 20 -8.43 3.62 9.36
N ILE A 21 -7.12 3.60 9.61
CA ILE A 21 -6.40 4.70 10.27
C ILE A 21 -6.49 5.98 9.43
N PHE A 22 -6.27 5.90 8.12
CA PHE A 22 -6.40 7.07 7.24
C PHE A 22 -7.82 7.63 7.22
N ALA A 23 -8.83 6.76 7.15
CA ALA A 23 -10.24 7.16 7.19
C ALA A 23 -10.61 7.82 8.52
N TYR A 24 -10.17 7.24 9.65
CA TYR A 24 -10.40 7.79 10.98
C TYR A 24 -9.73 9.16 11.16
N ALA A 25 -8.51 9.33 10.64
CA ALA A 25 -7.78 10.59 10.71
C ALA A 25 -8.26 11.64 9.69
N GLY A 26 -9.17 11.29 8.76
CA GLY A 26 -9.57 12.17 7.66
C GLY A 26 -8.43 12.51 6.70
N GLN A 27 -7.38 11.68 6.67
CA GLN A 27 -6.17 11.92 5.87
C GLN A 27 -6.36 11.41 4.44
N GLN A 28 -6.00 12.22 3.45
CA GLN A 28 -5.98 11.78 2.06
C GLN A 28 -4.74 10.92 1.77
N TYR A 29 -4.96 9.81 1.06
CA TYR A 29 -3.91 8.89 0.64
C TYR A 29 -4.30 8.23 -0.68
N GLU A 30 -3.29 7.77 -1.43
CA GLU A 30 -3.47 6.98 -2.64
C GLU A 30 -3.55 5.48 -2.30
N ASP A 31 -4.67 4.83 -2.60
CA ASP A 31 -4.86 3.37 -2.42
C ASP A 31 -4.50 2.65 -3.73
N ASN A 32 -3.25 2.21 -3.85
CA ASN A 32 -2.75 1.47 -5.00
C ASN A 32 -2.96 -0.03 -4.81
N ARG A 33 -3.95 -0.60 -5.52
CA ARG A 33 -4.29 -2.02 -5.44
C ARG A 33 -3.59 -2.81 -6.54
N VAL A 34 -2.85 -3.84 -6.13
CA VAL A 34 -2.02 -4.63 -7.05
C VAL A 34 -2.47 -6.09 -7.09
N THR A 35 -2.40 -6.70 -8.26
CA THR A 35 -2.63 -8.14 -8.43
C THR A 35 -1.38 -8.93 -8.09
N GLN A 36 -1.53 -10.23 -7.87
CA GLN A 36 -0.41 -11.13 -7.57
C GLN A 36 0.60 -11.21 -8.74
N GLU A 37 0.14 -11.02 -9.97
CA GLU A 37 0.97 -10.99 -11.18
C GLU A 37 1.81 -9.72 -11.28
N GLN A 38 1.31 -8.59 -10.76
CA GLN A 38 2.03 -7.32 -10.72
C GLN A 38 3.04 -7.25 -9.57
N TRP A 39 2.84 -8.05 -8.52
CA TRP A 39 3.68 -8.11 -7.33
C TRP A 39 5.18 -8.38 -7.59
N PRO A 40 5.59 -9.37 -8.42
CA PRO A 40 7.00 -9.62 -8.69
C PRO A 40 7.70 -8.39 -9.29
N ALA A 41 7.10 -7.73 -10.28
CA ALA A 41 7.66 -6.52 -10.89
C ALA A 41 7.75 -5.34 -9.91
N LEU A 42 6.77 -5.23 -9.00
CA LEU A 42 6.76 -4.20 -7.96
C LEU A 42 7.79 -4.45 -6.86
N LYS A 43 8.09 -5.72 -6.54
CA LYS A 43 9.10 -6.09 -5.55
C LYS A 43 10.51 -5.69 -6.00
N GLU A 44 10.77 -5.66 -7.31
CA GLU A 44 12.05 -5.18 -7.86
C GLU A 44 12.20 -3.66 -7.79
N THR A 45 11.11 -2.93 -7.52
CA THR A 45 11.16 -1.48 -7.34
C THR A 45 11.79 -1.14 -5.98
N PRO A 46 12.78 -0.23 -5.91
CA PRO A 46 13.54 0.09 -4.69
C PRO A 46 12.68 0.65 -3.55
N GLU A 47 11.48 1.13 -3.85
CA GLU A 47 10.54 1.71 -2.89
C GLU A 47 9.82 0.62 -2.05
N ILE A 48 9.52 -0.54 -2.66
CA ILE A 48 8.76 -1.63 -2.02
C ILE A 48 9.72 -2.72 -1.53
N SER A 49 10.87 -2.91 -2.18
CA SER A 49 11.86 -3.94 -1.85
C SER A 49 12.38 -3.86 -0.41
N LYS A 50 12.45 -2.66 0.18
CA LYS A 50 12.97 -2.42 1.54
C LYS A 50 12.05 -2.88 2.67
N SER A 51 10.77 -3.14 2.38
CA SER A 51 9.80 -3.58 3.40
C SER A 51 9.78 -5.10 3.61
N CYS A 52 10.45 -5.87 2.76
CA CYS A 52 10.42 -7.33 2.75
C CYS A 52 11.78 -7.89 3.21
N ASN A 53 12.15 -7.58 4.45
CA ASN A 53 13.25 -8.21 5.21
C ASN A 53 12.81 -8.41 6.65
#